data_AF-A0A5Q0BS72-F1
#
_entry.id   AF-A0A5Q0BS72-F1
#
_cell.length_a   1.000
_cell.length_b   1.000
_cell.length_c   1.000
_cell.angle_alpha   90.00
_cell.angle_beta   90.00
_cell.angle_gamma   90.00
#
_symmetry.space_group_name_H-M   'P 1'
#
loop_
_entity.id
_entity.type
_entity.pdbx_description
1 polymer ?
#
loop_
_entity_poly.entity_id
_entity_poly.type
_entity_poly.pdbx_seq_one_letter_code
_entity_poly.pdbx_strand_id
1 'polypeptide(L)' 'MLQEQLIEEIKQIPNEKLAEIYDLVHYFRLGLAQEKTPVVRSPRPIGLAKGRLQVPVSFFEPLPPGMADAFEGR' A
#
# COMPACT_ATOMS: atom_id res chain seq x y z
N MET A 1 31.92 13.81 8.49
CA MET A 1 30.48 14.07 8.27
C MET A 1 29.68 12.77 8.44
N LEU A 2 28.39 12.81 8.80
CA LEU A 2 27.59 11.60 9.10
C LEU A 2 27.56 10.58 7.94
N GLN A 3 27.56 11.04 6.69
CA GLN A 3 27.59 10.18 5.51
C GLN A 3 28.88 9.36 5.41
N GLU A 4 30.03 9.95 5.76
CA GLU A 4 31.32 9.26 5.73
C GLU A 4 31.38 8.18 6.81
N GLN A 5 30.85 8.47 8.01
CA GLN A 5 30.74 7.47 9.09
C GLN A 5 29.88 6.28 8.68
N LEU A 6 28.75 6.54 8.00
CA LEU A 6 27.89 5.47 7.48
C LEU A 6 28.61 4.60 6.44
N ILE A 7 29.38 5.21 5.53
CA ILE A 7 30.13 4.48 4.51
C ILE A 7 31.20 3.58 5.16
N GLU A 8 31.92 4.08 6.17
CA GLU A 8 32.93 3.29 6.86
C GLU A 8 32.33 2.11 7.64
N GLU A 9 31.16 2.27 8.26
CA GLU A 9 30.45 1.16 8.92
C GLU A 9 30.01 0.09 7.90
N ILE A 10 29.47 0.49 6.75
CA ILE A 10 29.04 -0.45 5.70
C ILE A 10 30.24 -1.27 5.17
N LYS A 11 31.44 -0.68 5.10
CA LYS A 11 32.66 -1.40 4.68
C LYS A 11 33.08 -2.51 5.64
N GLN A 12 32.67 -2.45 6.91
CA GLN A 12 32.97 -3.50 7.90
C GLN A 12 31.99 -4.67 7.83
N ILE A 13 30.91 -4.57 7.04
CA ILE A 13 29.88 -5.60 6.94
C ILE A 13 30.35 -6.74 6.01
N PRO A 14 30.17 -8.02 6.41
CA PRO A 14 30.47 -9.15 5.53
C PRO A 14 29.69 -9.11 4.22
N ASN A 15 30.31 -9.56 3.12
CA ASN A 15 29.74 -9.48 1.78
C ASN A 15 28.37 -10.18 1.66
N GLU A 16 28.17 -11.28 2.37
CA GLU A 16 26.90 -12.04 2.38
C GLU A 16 25.71 -11.22 2.91
N LYS A 17 25.98 -10.20 3.73
CA LYS A 17 24.98 -9.32 4.35
C LYS A 17 24.74 -8.03 3.58
N LEU A 18 25.57 -7.73 2.58
CA LEU A 18 25.42 -6.49 1.80
C LEU A 18 24.13 -6.43 0.99
N ALA A 19 23.55 -7.58 0.61
CA ALA A 19 22.24 -7.62 -0.03
C ALA A 19 21.13 -7.05 0.87
N GLU A 20 21.09 -7.45 2.15
CA GLU A 20 20.10 -6.95 3.13
C GLU A 20 20.25 -5.43 3.35
N ILE A 21 21.49 -4.96 3.41
CA ILE A 21 21.79 -3.52 3.56
C ILE A 21 21.41 -2.74 2.30
N TYR A 22 21.68 -3.29 1.12
CA TYR A 22 21.26 -2.70 -0.15
C TYR A 22 19.74 -2.54 -0.19
N ASP A 23 18.99 -3.58 0.17
CA ASP A 23 17.53 -3.54 0.17
C ASP A 23 16.99 -2.46 1.10
N LEU A 24 17.55 -2.31 2.31
CA LEU A 24 17.16 -1.27 3.26
C LEU A 24 17.42 0.13 2.71
N VAL A 25 18.63 0.39 2.21
CA VAL A 25 19.02 1.69 1.65
C VAL A 25 18.22 2.00 0.39
N HIS A 26 18.01 0.99 -0.46
CA HIS A 26 17.24 1.11 -1.69
C HIS A 26 15.77 1.43 -1.41
N TYR A 27 15.15 0.71 -0.47
CA TYR A 27 13.78 0.97 -0.03
C TYR A 27 13.64 2.39 0.55
N PHE A 28 14.55 2.78 1.43
CA PHE A 28 14.55 4.12 2.01
C PHE A 28 14.67 5.22 0.94
N ARG A 29 15.59 5.06 -0.02
CA ARG A 29 15.75 5.97 -1.16
C ARG A 29 14.48 6.05 -2.03
N LEU A 30 13.82 4.91 -2.27
CA LEU A 30 12.54 4.88 -3.00
C LEU A 30 11.45 5.63 -2.24
N GLY A 31 11.38 5.47 -0.91
CA GLY A 31 10.45 6.22 -0.06
C GLY A 31 10.63 7.74 -0.20
N LEU A 32 11.88 8.21 -0.13
CA LEU A 32 12.21 9.63 -0.32
C LEU A 32 11.91 10.15 -1.73
N ALA A 33 12.02 9.30 -2.76
CA ALA A 33 11.63 9.64 -4.12
C ALA A 33 10.11 9.75 -4.29
N GLN A 34 9.36 8.91 -3.57
CA GLN A 34 7.89 8.92 -3.57
C GLN A 34 7.32 10.11 -2.79
N GLU A 35 7.94 10.56 -1.69
CA GLU A 35 7.53 11.79 -0.99
C GLU A 35 7.61 13.05 -1.87
N LYS A 36 8.57 13.09 -2.81
CA LYS A 36 8.74 14.20 -3.74
C LYS A 36 7.79 14.17 -4.92
N THR A 37 7.11 13.05 -5.17
CA THR A 37 5.99 13.06 -6.09
C THR A 37 4.81 13.56 -5.27
N PRO A 38 4.30 14.79 -5.52
CA PRO A 38 3.04 15.16 -4.90
C PRO A 38 2.05 14.10 -5.37
N VAL A 39 1.61 13.24 -4.45
CA VAL A 39 0.38 12.49 -4.64
C VAL A 39 -0.62 13.58 -4.90
N VAL A 40 -0.96 13.80 -6.17
CA VAL A 40 -2.03 14.69 -6.55
C VAL A 40 -3.23 14.07 -5.86
N ARG A 41 -3.57 14.61 -4.69
CA ARG A 41 -4.78 14.29 -3.93
C ARG A 41 -5.94 14.92 -4.69
N SER A 42 -6.05 14.61 -5.98
CA SER A 42 -7.27 14.88 -6.71
C SER A 42 -8.38 14.20 -5.88
N PRO A 43 -9.47 14.93 -5.60
CA PRO A 43 -10.59 14.34 -4.89
C PRO A 43 -10.95 13.03 -5.59
N ARG A 44 -11.12 11.94 -4.81
CA ARG A 44 -11.52 10.66 -5.37
C ARG A 44 -12.75 10.90 -6.23
N PRO A 45 -12.76 10.50 -7.51
CA PRO A 45 -13.88 10.77 -8.39
C PRO A 45 -15.13 10.12 -7.79
N ILE A 46 -16.16 10.95 -7.54
CA ILE A 46 -17.44 10.48 -7.01
C ILE A 46 -18.15 9.68 -8.10
N GLY A 47 -18.58 8.46 -7.76
CA GLY A 47 -19.44 7.66 -8.62
C GLY A 47 -18.75 7.09 -9.86
N LEU A 48 -17.69 6.30 -9.67
CA LEU A 48 -17.01 5.56 -10.76
C LEU A 48 -17.97 4.71 -11.62
N ALA A 49 -19.06 4.23 -11.02
CA ALA A 49 -20.10 3.44 -11.67
C ALA A 49 -21.41 4.22 -11.91
N LYS A 50 -21.39 5.55 -11.85
CA LYS A 50 -22.59 6.38 -12.08
C LYS A 50 -23.19 6.06 -13.45
N GLY A 51 -24.47 5.68 -13.47
CA GLY A 51 -25.18 5.29 -14.70
C GLY A 51 -24.81 3.91 -15.26
N ARG A 52 -23.83 3.22 -14.68
CA ARG A 52 -23.44 1.84 -15.06
C ARG A 52 -23.99 0.81 -14.09
N LEU A 53 -24.08 1.16 -12.80
CA LEU A 53 -24.69 0.32 -11.78
C LEU A 53 -26.17 0.69 -11.64
N GLN A 54 -27.05 -0.29 -11.84
CA GLN A 54 -28.45 -0.21 -11.45
C GLN A 54 -28.64 -1.12 -10.24
N VAL A 55 -29.06 -0.53 -9.12
CA VAL A 55 -29.35 -1.29 -7.90
C VAL A 55 -30.79 -1.80 -8.01
N PRO A 56 -31.05 -3.12 -8.03
CA PRO A 56 -32.41 -3.64 -8.07
C PRO A 56 -33.13 -3.30 -6.76
N VAL A 57 -34.45 -3.15 -6.81
CA VAL A 57 -35.26 -2.83 -5.62
C VAL A 57 -35.08 -3.87 -4.51
N SER A 58 -34.93 -5.14 -4.89
CA SER A 58 -34.70 -6.26 -3.96
C SER A 58 -33.39 -6.16 -3.17
N PHE A 59 -32.44 -5.30 -3.58
CA PHE A 59 -31.24 -5.04 -2.79
C PHE A 59 -31.57 -4.44 -1.42
N PHE A 60 -32.67 -3.70 -1.33
CA PHE A 60 -33.12 -3.06 -0.09
C PHE A 60 -34.04 -3.94 0.76
N GLU A 61 -34.37 -5.15 0.28
CA GLU A 61 -35.12 -6.12 1.06
C GLU A 61 -34.24 -6.74 2.16
N PRO A 62 -34.82 -7.25 3.25
CA PRO A 62 -34.07 -7.96 4.27
C PRO A 62 -33.21 -9.08 3.68
N LEU A 63 -32.01 -9.24 4.24
CA LEU A 63 -31.10 -10.30 3.84
C LEU A 63 -31.79 -11.68 4.02
N PRO A 64 -31.72 -12.59 3.04
CA PRO A 64 -32.30 -13.91 3.16
C PRO A 64 -31.80 -14.67 4.40
N PRO A 65 -32.66 -15.47 5.07
CA PRO A 65 -32.25 -16.29 6.19
C PRO A 65 -31.05 -17.19 5.82
N GLY A 66 -30.04 -17.24 6.69
CA GLY A 66 -28.82 -18.04 6.50
C GLY A 66 -27.77 -17.44 5.55
N MET A 67 -28.07 -16.33 4.85
CA MET A 67 -27.10 -15.68 3.97
C MET A 67 -26.01 -14.94 4.76
N ALA A 68 -26.33 -14.45 5.97
CA ALA A 68 -25.35 -13.82 6.86
C ALA A 68 -24.22 -14.79 7.26
N ASP A 69 -24.55 -16.07 7.47
CA ASP A 69 -23.59 -17.09 7.91
C ASP A 69 -22.47 -17.28 6.89
N ALA A 70 -22.76 -17.13 5.59
CA ALA A 70 -21.79 -17.22 4.50
C ALA A 70 -20.74 -16.08 4.49
N PHE A 71 -21.03 -14.94 5.11
CA PHE A 71 -20.12 -13.80 5.22
C PHE A 71 -19.36 -13.78 6.55
N GLU A 72 -19.87 -14.46 7.57
CA GLU A 72 -19.32 -14.45 8.93
C GLU A 72 -18.37 -15.62 9.22
N GLY A 73 -18.19 -16.54 8.27
CA GLY A 73 -17.24 -17.64 8.37
C GLY A 73 -17.56 -18.64 9.48
N ARG A 74 -18.86 -18.83 9.77
CA ARG A 74 -19.37 -19.78 10.77
C ARG A 74 -19.69 -21.14 10.16
#